data_AF-A0A9J7YGD8-F1
#
_entry.id   AF-A0A9J7YGD8-F1
#
_cell.length_a   1.000
_cell.length_b   1.000
_cell.length_c   1.000
_cell.angle_alpha   90.00
_cell.angle_beta   90.00
_cell.angle_gamma   90.00
#
_symmetry.space_group_name_H-M   'P 1'
#
loop_
_entity.id
_entity.type
_entity.pdbx_description
1 polymer ?
#
loop_
_entity_poly.entity_id
_entity_poly.type
_entity_poly.pdbx_seq_one_letter_code
_entity_poly.pdbx_strand_id
1 'polypeptide(L)'
;MSGRGKGGKGLGKGGAKRHRKVLRDNIQGITKPAIRRLARRGGVKRISGLIYEETRGVLKVFLENVIRDAVTYTEHAKRKTVTAMDVVYALKRQGRTLSRENMPEPAKSAPKKGSKKAVTKTAAKGGKKRRKSRKESYAIYVYKVLKQVHPDTGISSKAMGIMNSFVNDIFERIAGESSRLAHYNKRSTITSREIQTAVRLLLPGELAKHAVSEGTKAVTKYTNSK
;
A
#
# COMPACT_ATOMS: atom_id res chain seq x y z
N MET A 1 63.31 -8.13 22.33
CA MET A 1 62.72 -6.81 22.63
C MET A 1 61.35 -6.73 21.97
N SER A 2 60.31 -6.60 22.79
CA SER A 2 58.89 -6.55 22.44
C SER A 2 58.53 -5.26 21.69
N GLY A 3 57.66 -5.39 20.69
CA GLY A 3 57.32 -4.33 19.75
C GLY A 3 56.48 -3.17 20.28
N ARG A 4 56.38 -2.12 19.46
CA ARG A 4 55.43 -1.02 19.68
C ARG A 4 55.04 -0.36 18.35
N GLY A 5 54.20 -1.06 17.58
CA GLY A 5 53.49 -0.46 16.45
C GLY A 5 52.39 0.47 16.97
N LYS A 6 52.50 1.77 16.66
CA LYS A 6 51.44 2.76 16.94
C LYS A 6 50.21 2.44 16.07
N GLY A 7 49.22 1.76 16.66
CA GLY A 7 47.90 1.59 16.07
C GLY A 7 47.18 2.93 15.99
N GLY A 8 47.07 3.48 14.78
CA GLY A 8 46.26 4.65 14.51
C GLY A 8 44.80 4.38 14.88
N LYS A 9 44.28 5.13 15.87
CA LYS A 9 42.87 5.16 16.23
C LYS A 9 42.10 5.77 15.06
N GLY A 10 41.64 4.92 14.14
CA GLY A 10 40.71 5.31 13.09
C GLY A 10 39.41 5.78 13.74
N LEU A 11 39.25 7.10 13.84
CA LEU A 11 37.99 7.74 14.20
C LEU A 11 36.95 7.30 13.17
N GLY A 12 36.14 6.31 13.54
CA GLY A 12 35.02 5.86 12.74
C GLY A 12 34.14 7.06 12.43
N LYS A 13 34.02 7.40 11.14
CA LYS A 13 33.15 8.47 10.67
C LYS A 13 31.76 8.24 11.26
N GLY A 14 31.36 9.10 12.19
CA GLY A 14 30.03 9.08 12.79
C GLY A 14 29.00 9.02 11.68
N GLY A 15 28.18 7.96 11.70
CA GLY A 15 27.17 7.73 10.68
C GLY A 15 26.31 8.98 10.53
N ALA A 16 26.26 9.53 9.32
CA ALA A 16 25.47 10.72 9.02
C ALA A 16 24.06 10.54 9.60
N LYS A 17 23.68 11.38 10.58
CA LYS A 17 22.31 11.43 11.09
C LYS A 17 21.43 11.73 9.88
N ARG A 18 20.71 10.71 9.42
CA ARG A 18 19.74 10.84 8.33
C ARG A 18 18.71 11.87 8.80
N HIS A 19 18.75 13.07 8.23
CA HIS A 19 17.71 14.06 8.44
C HIS A 19 16.38 13.43 8.02
N ARG A 20 15.48 13.25 9.01
CA ARG A 20 14.16 12.65 8.81
C ARG A 20 13.34 13.63 8.00
N LYS A 21 13.22 13.39 6.68
CA LYS A 21 12.35 14.17 5.80
C LYS A 21 10.92 13.99 6.28
N VAL A 22 10.27 15.06 6.72
CA VAL A 22 8.84 15.05 7.06
C VAL A 22 8.08 14.58 5.81
N LEU A 23 7.54 13.38 5.87
CA LEU A 23 6.81 12.77 4.76
C LEU A 23 5.43 13.42 4.71
N ARG A 24 5.26 14.35 3.77
CA ARG A 24 3.94 14.94 3.49
C ARG A 24 2.97 13.87 3.01
N ASP A 25 1.74 13.96 3.50
CA ASP A 25 0.58 13.21 3.01
C ASP A 25 0.49 13.34 1.49
N ASN A 26 0.72 12.24 0.78
CA ASN A 26 0.73 12.24 -0.67
C ASN A 26 -0.33 11.28 -1.17
N ILE A 27 -1.56 11.63 -0.81
CA ILE A 27 -2.80 10.96 -1.18
C ILE A 27 -2.90 10.78 -2.72
N GLN A 28 -2.25 11.67 -3.47
CA GLN A 28 -2.09 11.60 -4.93
C GLN A 28 -1.24 10.41 -5.43
N GLY A 29 -0.53 9.70 -4.54
CA GLY A 29 0.15 8.44 -4.86
C GLY A 29 -0.80 7.38 -5.44
N ILE A 30 -2.08 7.47 -5.11
CA ILE A 30 -3.16 6.81 -5.86
C ILE A 30 -3.57 7.74 -7.01
N THR A 31 -3.03 7.47 -8.19
CA THR A 31 -3.20 8.37 -9.35
C THR A 31 -4.62 8.31 -9.93
N LYS A 32 -5.11 9.41 -10.53
CA LYS A 32 -6.42 9.44 -11.22
C LYS A 32 -6.55 8.34 -12.29
N PRO A 33 -5.51 8.02 -13.09
CA PRO A 33 -5.56 6.88 -14.02
C PRO A 33 -5.76 5.52 -13.35
N ALA A 34 -5.16 5.28 -12.18
CA ALA A 34 -5.33 4.02 -11.45
C ALA A 34 -6.78 3.82 -11.02
N ILE A 35 -7.37 4.86 -10.40
CA ILE A 35 -8.78 4.91 -10.02
C ILE A 35 -9.68 4.70 -11.25
N ARG A 36 -9.37 5.36 -12.36
CA ARG A 36 -10.15 5.24 -13.60
C ARG A 36 -10.12 3.83 -14.14
N ARG A 37 -8.94 3.20 -14.28
CA ARG A 37 -8.81 1.83 -14.79
C ARG A 37 -9.60 0.82 -13.96
N LEU A 38 -9.55 0.96 -12.64
CA LEU A 38 -10.26 0.09 -11.72
C LEU A 38 -11.78 0.30 -11.78
N ALA A 39 -12.24 1.54 -11.83
CA ALA A 39 -13.65 1.84 -12.05
C ALA A 39 -14.13 1.28 -13.40
N ARG A 40 -13.32 1.37 -14.48
CA ARG A 40 -13.67 0.74 -15.75
C ARG A 40 -13.79 -0.78 -15.65
N ARG A 41 -12.90 -1.45 -14.88
CA ARG A 41 -13.00 -2.89 -14.60
C ARG A 41 -14.30 -3.24 -13.86
N GLY A 42 -14.78 -2.36 -12.99
CA GLY A 42 -16.09 -2.48 -12.35
C GLY A 42 -17.30 -2.19 -13.24
N GLY A 43 -17.13 -1.91 -14.54
CA GLY A 43 -18.24 -1.67 -15.48
C GLY A 43 -18.70 -0.22 -15.60
N VAL A 44 -17.94 0.72 -15.03
CA VAL A 44 -18.38 2.11 -14.87
C VAL A 44 -18.22 2.91 -16.17
N LYS A 45 -19.29 3.54 -16.66
CA LYS A 45 -19.30 4.32 -17.92
C LYS A 45 -18.82 5.77 -17.77
N ARG A 46 -19.07 6.44 -16.64
CA ARG A 46 -18.57 7.80 -16.35
C ARG A 46 -18.26 7.94 -14.85
N ILE A 47 -17.28 8.79 -14.53
CA ILE A 47 -16.76 8.96 -13.17
C ILE A 47 -16.75 10.45 -12.85
N SER A 48 -17.47 10.86 -11.80
CA SER A 48 -17.42 12.23 -11.28
C SER A 48 -16.02 12.61 -10.76
N GLY A 49 -15.66 13.90 -10.85
CA GLY A 49 -14.37 14.42 -10.39
C GLY A 49 -14.15 14.28 -8.88
N LEU A 50 -15.21 14.26 -8.08
CA LEU A 50 -15.11 14.16 -6.62
C LEU A 50 -14.72 12.76 -6.13
N ILE A 51 -14.95 11.73 -6.96
CA ILE A 51 -14.65 10.33 -6.63
C ILE A 51 -13.17 10.12 -6.37
N TYR A 52 -12.30 10.86 -7.06
CA TYR A 52 -10.87 10.64 -6.93
C TYR A 52 -10.39 10.94 -5.51
N GLU A 53 -10.95 11.94 -4.83
CA GLU A 53 -10.54 12.30 -3.48
C GLU A 53 -11.27 11.46 -2.44
N GLU A 54 -12.56 11.21 -2.62
CA GLU A 54 -13.35 10.33 -1.77
C GLU A 54 -12.71 8.93 -1.69
N THR A 55 -12.39 8.34 -2.84
CA THR A 55 -11.81 6.99 -2.91
C THR A 55 -10.45 6.94 -2.22
N ARG A 56 -9.66 8.02 -2.30
CA ARG A 56 -8.37 8.06 -1.61
C ARG A 56 -8.51 8.22 -0.10
N GLY A 57 -9.46 9.04 0.37
CA GLY A 57 -9.75 9.19 1.79
C GLY A 57 -10.14 7.86 2.41
N VAL A 58 -11.06 7.15 1.74
CA VAL A 58 -11.48 5.80 2.12
C VAL A 58 -10.28 4.84 2.19
N LEU A 59 -9.45 4.77 1.15
CA LEU A 59 -8.28 3.89 1.12
C LEU A 59 -7.22 4.22 2.17
N LYS A 60 -7.09 5.50 2.54
CA LYS A 60 -6.21 5.93 3.62
C LYS A 60 -6.61 5.27 4.93
N VAL A 61 -7.90 5.34 5.28
CA VAL A 61 -8.45 4.75 6.51
C VAL A 61 -8.22 3.24 6.56
N PHE A 62 -8.51 2.54 5.46
CA PHE A 62 -8.25 1.11 5.36
C PHE A 62 -6.79 0.73 5.61
N LEU A 63 -5.88 1.42 4.95
CA LEU A 63 -4.46 1.15 5.09
C LEU A 63 -3.94 1.50 6.49
N GLU A 64 -4.37 2.62 7.07
CA GLU A 64 -3.99 2.99 8.43
C GLU A 64 -4.40 1.92 9.43
N ASN A 65 -5.63 1.41 9.33
CA ASN A 65 -6.13 0.40 10.28
C ASN A 65 -5.38 -0.93 10.16
N VAL A 66 -5.17 -1.43 8.93
CA VAL A 66 -4.37 -2.66 8.72
C VAL A 66 -2.93 -2.47 9.17
N ILE A 67 -2.34 -1.30 8.91
CA ILE A 67 -0.96 -1.00 9.32
C ILE A 67 -0.84 -0.93 10.84
N ARG A 68 -1.77 -0.26 11.53
CA ARG A 68 -1.79 -0.22 13.01
C ARG A 68 -1.84 -1.63 13.59
N ASP A 69 -2.77 -2.46 13.12
CA ASP A 69 -2.89 -3.85 13.57
C ASP A 69 -1.61 -4.66 13.29
N ALA A 70 -1.04 -4.54 12.08
CA ALA A 70 0.19 -5.25 11.71
C ALA A 70 1.41 -4.79 12.53
N VAL A 71 1.49 -3.51 12.87
CA VAL A 71 2.56 -2.99 13.72
C VAL A 71 2.39 -3.46 15.16
N THR A 72 1.17 -3.57 15.69
CA THR A 72 0.94 -4.16 17.03
C THR A 72 1.50 -5.57 17.14
N TYR A 73 1.29 -6.43 16.14
CA TYR A 73 1.91 -7.77 16.12
C TYR A 73 3.44 -7.71 16.04
N THR A 74 3.97 -6.74 15.30
CA THR A 74 5.42 -6.55 15.14
C THR A 74 6.08 -6.07 16.44
N GLU A 75 5.44 -5.15 17.15
CA GLU A 75 5.87 -4.61 18.44
C GLU A 75 5.79 -5.67 19.53
N HIS A 76 4.70 -6.46 19.57
CA HIS A 76 4.56 -7.59 20.49
C HIS A 76 5.69 -8.62 20.33
N ALA A 77 6.11 -8.86 19.08
CA ALA A 77 7.24 -9.74 18.77
C ALA A 77 8.62 -9.05 18.92
N LYS A 78 8.70 -7.83 19.46
CA LYS A 78 9.92 -7.03 19.66
C LYS A 78 10.75 -6.83 18.37
N ARG A 79 10.09 -6.79 17.21
CA ARG A 79 10.72 -6.56 15.90
C ARG A 79 10.52 -5.10 15.47
N LYS A 80 11.41 -4.60 14.59
CA LYS A 80 11.29 -3.27 13.95
C LYS A 80 10.85 -3.35 12.49
N THR A 81 10.51 -4.53 11.99
CA THR A 81 10.12 -4.76 10.59
C THR A 81 8.88 -5.63 10.53
N VAL A 82 7.83 -5.11 9.88
CA VAL A 82 6.59 -5.82 9.59
C VAL A 82 6.86 -6.93 8.57
N THR A 83 6.56 -8.16 8.98
CA THR A 83 6.68 -9.37 8.17
C THR A 83 5.35 -9.69 7.48
N ALA A 84 5.39 -10.63 6.54
CA ALA A 84 4.19 -11.09 5.86
C ALA A 84 3.15 -11.65 6.84
N MET A 85 3.60 -12.36 7.88
CA MET A 85 2.72 -12.96 8.88
C MET A 85 1.98 -11.90 9.69
N ASP A 86 2.66 -10.81 10.08
CA ASP A 86 2.02 -9.72 10.83
C ASP A 86 0.86 -9.09 10.03
N VAL A 87 1.05 -8.92 8.72
CA VAL A 87 0.00 -8.43 7.81
C VAL A 87 -1.12 -9.47 7.65
N VAL A 88 -0.78 -10.75 7.50
CA VAL A 88 -1.80 -11.82 7.37
C VAL A 88 -2.64 -11.92 8.64
N TYR A 89 -2.03 -11.82 9.82
CA TYR A 89 -2.76 -11.84 11.09
C TYR A 89 -3.64 -10.61 11.27
N ALA A 90 -3.16 -9.41 10.89
CA ALA A 90 -3.97 -8.20 10.87
C ALA A 90 -5.20 -8.35 9.96
N LEU A 91 -5.01 -8.85 8.74
CA LEU A 91 -6.11 -9.05 7.79
C LEU A 91 -7.10 -10.12 8.25
N LYS A 92 -6.61 -11.22 8.82
CA LYS A 92 -7.45 -12.29 9.36
C LYS A 92 -8.32 -11.80 10.54
N ARG A 93 -7.75 -10.97 11.43
CA ARG A 93 -8.50 -10.34 12.53
C ARG A 93 -9.63 -9.44 12.03
N GLN A 94 -9.43 -8.77 10.89
CA GLN A 94 -10.46 -7.92 10.27
C GLN A 94 -11.52 -8.70 9.48
N GLY A 95 -11.52 -10.04 9.54
CA GLY A 95 -12.44 -10.88 8.75
C GLY A 95 -12.19 -10.79 7.23
N ARG A 96 -11.05 -10.23 6.81
CA ARG A 96 -10.68 -10.06 5.41
C ARG A 96 -9.81 -11.24 4.99
N THR A 97 -10.44 -12.31 4.51
CA THR A 97 -9.72 -13.39 3.85
C THR A 97 -9.17 -12.88 2.52
N LEU A 98 -7.85 -12.78 2.41
CA LEU A 98 -7.18 -12.69 1.10
C LEU A 98 -7.64 -13.89 0.27
N SER A 99 -8.00 -13.66 -0.99
CA SER A 99 -8.24 -14.73 -1.96
C SER A 99 -7.09 -15.73 -1.86
N ARG A 100 -7.44 -17.01 -1.71
CA ARG A 100 -6.57 -18.15 -1.36
C ARG A 100 -5.26 -18.25 -2.18
N GLU A 101 -5.20 -17.56 -3.33
CA GLU A 101 -4.08 -17.44 -4.25
C GLU A 101 -2.89 -16.58 -3.74
N ASN A 102 -3.06 -15.75 -2.69
CA ASN A 102 -2.03 -14.81 -2.21
C ASN A 102 -1.47 -15.10 -0.80
N MET A 103 -1.83 -16.23 -0.20
CA MET A 103 -1.32 -16.59 1.12
C MET A 103 0.11 -17.14 0.96
N PRO A 104 1.12 -16.61 1.68
CA PRO A 104 2.43 -17.24 1.67
C PRO A 104 2.32 -18.60 2.35
N GLU A 105 2.50 -19.68 1.59
CA GLU A 105 2.74 -20.99 2.22
C GLU A 105 3.93 -20.88 3.18
N PRO A 106 3.88 -21.54 4.36
CA PRO A 106 5.04 -21.62 5.24
C PRO A 106 6.15 -22.32 4.47
N ALA A 107 7.13 -21.52 4.03
CA ALA A 107 8.24 -22.02 3.24
C ALA A 107 9.01 -23.07 4.05
N LYS A 108 8.99 -24.33 3.58
CA LYS A 108 9.99 -25.32 3.98
C LYS A 108 11.37 -24.70 3.73
N SER A 109 12.18 -24.64 4.79
CA SER A 109 13.52 -24.08 4.78
C SER A 109 14.44 -24.91 3.88
N ALA A 110 14.70 -24.43 2.66
CA ALA A 110 15.77 -24.96 1.81
C ALA A 110 17.07 -24.15 2.05
N PRO A 111 18.25 -24.80 2.16
CA PRO A 111 19.48 -24.15 2.56
C PRO A 111 20.03 -23.25 1.45
N LYS A 112 20.46 -22.04 1.84
CA LYS A 112 21.14 -21.09 0.94
C LYS A 112 22.51 -21.63 0.55
N LYS A 113 22.68 -22.09 -0.69
CA LYS A 113 24.01 -22.34 -1.29
C LYS A 113 24.45 -21.12 -2.09
N GLY A 114 25.70 -20.70 -1.84
CA GLY A 114 26.26 -19.40 -2.17
C GLY A 114 26.21 -19.00 -3.65
N SER A 115 25.97 -17.71 -3.87
CA SER A 115 26.01 -17.06 -5.18
C SER A 115 27.44 -16.94 -5.69
N LYS A 116 27.89 -17.87 -6.55
CA LYS A 116 29.03 -17.62 -7.44
C LYS A 116 28.57 -16.75 -8.61
N LYS A 117 29.12 -15.54 -8.72
CA LYS A 117 28.94 -14.65 -9.87
C LYS A 117 29.59 -15.27 -11.11
N ALA A 118 28.79 -15.59 -12.11
CA ALA A 118 29.28 -15.83 -13.47
C ALA A 118 29.24 -14.50 -14.24
N VAL A 119 30.38 -14.11 -14.80
CA VAL A 119 30.52 -12.94 -15.67
C VAL A 119 30.03 -13.35 -17.06
N THR A 120 28.91 -12.78 -17.53
CA THR A 120 28.47 -12.94 -18.92
C THR A 120 28.81 -11.70 -19.74
N LYS A 121 29.55 -11.93 -20.83
CA LYS A 121 29.98 -10.97 -21.85
C LYS A 121 28.82 -10.13 -22.40
N THR A 122 29.16 -8.89 -22.72
CA THR A 122 28.37 -7.87 -23.40
C THR A 122 27.83 -8.37 -24.74
N ALA A 123 26.51 -8.26 -24.95
CA ALA A 123 25.86 -8.40 -26.24
C ALA A 123 25.04 -7.13 -26.56
N ALA A 124 25.02 -6.82 -27.85
CA ALA A 124 24.81 -5.52 -28.47
C ALA A 124 23.45 -4.83 -28.20
N LYS A 125 23.49 -3.49 -28.30
CA LYS A 125 22.32 -2.60 -28.38
C LYS A 125 21.50 -2.93 -29.62
N GLY A 126 20.25 -3.34 -29.43
CA GLY A 126 19.27 -3.49 -30.50
C GLY A 126 17.85 -3.62 -29.96
N GLY A 127 17.00 -2.64 -30.24
CA GLY A 127 15.54 -2.70 -30.02
C GLY A 127 15.06 -2.12 -28.68
N LYS A 128 14.26 -1.03 -28.74
CA LYS A 128 13.41 -0.61 -27.62
C LYS A 128 12.45 -1.75 -27.28
N LYS A 129 12.79 -2.57 -26.29
CA LYS A 129 11.82 -3.49 -25.65
C LYS A 129 10.59 -2.66 -25.28
N ARG A 130 9.42 -3.02 -25.81
CA ARG A 130 8.12 -2.47 -25.38
C ARG A 130 8.13 -2.47 -23.86
N ARG A 131 8.13 -1.27 -23.29
CA ARG A 131 8.25 -1.05 -21.85
C ARG A 131 7.07 -1.76 -21.20
N LYS A 132 7.30 -2.93 -20.60
CA LYS A 132 6.25 -3.70 -19.91
C LYS A 132 5.55 -2.72 -18.97
N SER A 133 4.23 -2.62 -19.10
CA SER A 133 3.43 -1.71 -18.26
C SER A 133 3.85 -1.92 -16.82
N ARG A 134 4.34 -0.85 -16.18
CA ARG A 134 4.84 -0.91 -14.81
C ARG A 134 3.70 -1.40 -13.95
N LYS A 135 3.82 -2.59 -13.35
CA LYS A 135 2.82 -3.13 -12.42
C LYS A 135 2.50 -2.03 -11.42
N GLU A 136 1.26 -1.56 -11.43
CA GLU A 136 0.82 -0.49 -10.54
C GLU A 136 1.06 -0.95 -9.11
N SER A 137 1.86 -0.16 -8.39
CA SER A 137 2.26 -0.49 -7.04
C SER A 137 1.82 0.63 -6.12
N TYR A 138 0.97 0.27 -5.17
CA TYR A 138 0.61 1.12 -4.04
C TYR A 138 1.73 1.18 -2.99
N ALA A 139 2.90 0.58 -3.25
CA ALA A 139 3.97 0.48 -2.27
C ALA A 139 4.46 1.84 -1.76
N ILE A 140 4.50 2.87 -2.62
CA ILE A 140 4.85 4.23 -2.20
C ILE A 140 3.82 4.77 -1.21
N TYR A 141 2.54 4.47 -1.44
CA TYR A 141 1.45 4.92 -0.60
C TYR A 141 1.44 4.16 0.74
N VAL A 142 1.54 2.83 0.70
CA VAL A 142 1.67 1.97 1.89
C VAL A 142 2.87 2.40 2.74
N TYR A 143 4.02 2.68 2.12
CA TYR A 143 5.21 3.15 2.84
C TYR A 143 4.99 4.52 3.50
N LYS A 144 4.29 5.45 2.83
CA LYS A 144 3.99 6.77 3.40
C LYS A 144 3.05 6.66 4.60
N VAL A 145 1.97 5.89 4.47
CA VAL A 145 1.04 5.65 5.58
C VAL A 145 1.77 4.96 6.74
N LEU A 146 2.60 3.95 6.47
CA LEU A 146 3.42 3.30 7.50
C LEU A 146 4.30 4.29 8.24
N LYS A 147 4.97 5.20 7.53
CA LYS A 147 5.84 6.19 8.16
C LYS A 147 5.11 7.32 8.89
N GLN A 148 3.83 7.53 8.61
CA GLN A 148 2.99 8.44 9.37
C GLN A 148 2.55 7.83 10.69
N VAL A 149 2.16 6.55 10.68
CA VAL A 149 1.71 5.85 11.88
C VAL A 149 2.90 5.42 12.76
N HIS A 150 3.96 4.84 12.16
CA HIS A 150 5.16 4.37 12.85
C HIS A 150 6.44 4.73 12.07
N PRO A 151 7.06 5.89 12.35
CA PRO A 151 8.24 6.39 11.64
C PRO A 151 9.45 5.43 11.66
N ASP A 152 9.60 4.66 12.73
CA ASP A 152 10.79 3.84 12.97
C ASP A 152 10.63 2.38 12.53
N THR A 153 9.44 2.01 12.06
CA THR A 153 9.11 0.65 11.62
C THR A 153 9.31 0.48 10.11
N GLY A 154 9.99 -0.60 9.73
CA GLY A 154 10.14 -1.03 8.33
C GLY A 154 9.06 -2.02 7.90
N ILE A 155 8.96 -2.28 6.59
CA ILE A 155 8.07 -3.32 6.04
C ILE A 155 8.86 -4.19 5.06
N SER A 156 8.72 -5.51 5.20
CA SER A 156 9.37 -6.48 4.31
C SER A 156 8.76 -6.44 2.90
N SER A 157 9.52 -6.84 1.88
CA SER A 157 9.03 -6.90 0.48
C SER A 157 7.86 -7.87 0.31
N LYS A 158 7.87 -9.00 1.03
CA LYS A 158 6.75 -9.96 1.05
C LYS A 158 5.49 -9.35 1.66
N ALA A 159 5.61 -8.68 2.81
CA ALA A 159 4.51 -7.95 3.43
C ALA A 159 3.95 -6.85 2.50
N MET A 160 4.84 -6.10 1.84
CA MET A 160 4.45 -5.09 0.86
C MET A 160 3.68 -5.67 -0.32
N GLY A 161 4.06 -6.86 -0.80
CA GLY A 161 3.33 -7.59 -1.83
C GLY A 161 1.88 -7.90 -1.42
N ILE A 162 1.70 -8.42 -0.20
CA ILE A 162 0.37 -8.72 0.37
C ILE A 162 -0.45 -7.44 0.52
N MET A 163 0.13 -6.37 1.06
CA MET A 163 -0.53 -5.06 1.19
C MET A 163 -0.98 -4.52 -0.17
N ASN A 164 -0.16 -4.67 -1.20
CA ASN A 164 -0.50 -4.22 -2.55
C ASN A 164 -1.67 -5.02 -3.14
N SER A 165 -1.71 -6.34 -2.93
CA SER A 165 -2.84 -7.18 -3.36
C SER A 165 -4.11 -6.83 -2.58
N PHE A 166 -4.01 -6.62 -1.27
CA PHE A 166 -5.13 -6.22 -0.43
C PHE A 166 -5.76 -4.90 -0.89
N VAL A 167 -4.95 -3.88 -1.19
CA VAL A 167 -5.47 -2.60 -1.72
C VAL A 167 -6.24 -2.80 -3.01
N ASN A 168 -5.74 -3.64 -3.93
CA ASN A 168 -6.45 -3.92 -5.18
C ASN A 168 -7.81 -4.60 -4.93
N ASP A 169 -7.85 -5.62 -4.06
CA ASP A 169 -9.09 -6.34 -3.73
C ASP A 169 -10.15 -5.41 -3.14
N ILE A 170 -9.78 -4.57 -2.16
CA ILE A 170 -10.70 -3.57 -1.59
C ILE A 170 -11.21 -2.60 -2.66
N PHE A 171 -10.31 -2.15 -3.54
CA PHE A 171 -10.67 -1.21 -4.59
C PHE A 171 -11.65 -1.83 -5.60
N GLU A 172 -11.40 -3.07 -6.01
CA GLU A 172 -12.27 -3.80 -6.94
C GLU A 172 -13.65 -4.04 -6.34
N ARG A 173 -13.73 -4.39 -5.05
CA ARG A 173 -15.01 -4.54 -4.34
C ARG A 173 -15.78 -3.22 -4.29
N ILE A 174 -15.13 -2.11 -3.93
CA ILE A 174 -15.78 -0.78 -3.88
C ILE A 174 -16.25 -0.38 -5.27
N ALA A 175 -15.41 -0.54 -6.30
CA ALA A 175 -15.77 -0.19 -7.67
C ALA A 175 -16.94 -1.04 -8.20
N GLY A 176 -16.94 -2.35 -7.92
CA GLY A 176 -18.01 -3.27 -8.28
C GLY A 176 -19.34 -2.89 -7.62
N GLU A 177 -19.35 -2.63 -6.32
CA GLU A 177 -20.58 -2.24 -5.63
C GLU A 177 -21.08 -0.85 -6.03
N SER A 178 -20.16 0.10 -6.21
CA SER A 178 -20.54 1.44 -6.67
C SER A 178 -21.14 1.41 -8.08
N SER A 179 -20.66 0.49 -8.93
CA SER A 179 -21.22 0.26 -10.26
C SER A 179 -22.61 -0.36 -10.18
N ARG A 180 -22.81 -1.39 -9.36
CA ARG A 180 -24.13 -1.97 -9.11
C ARG A 180 -25.13 -0.94 -8.62
N LEU A 181 -24.75 -0.10 -7.66
CA LEU A 181 -25.59 0.99 -7.15
C LEU A 181 -25.94 2.03 -8.22
N ALA A 182 -24.99 2.39 -9.09
CA ALA A 182 -25.26 3.28 -10.21
C ALA A 182 -26.26 2.66 -11.20
N HIS A 183 -26.14 1.36 -11.48
CA HIS A 183 -27.06 0.61 -12.33
C HIS A 183 -28.47 0.51 -11.74
N TYR A 184 -28.61 0.25 -10.44
CA TYR A 184 -29.90 0.28 -9.73
C TYR A 184 -30.59 1.63 -9.88
N ASN A 185 -29.81 2.72 -9.80
CA ASN A 185 -30.31 4.08 -9.97
C ASN A 185 -30.50 4.49 -11.45
N LYS A 186 -30.32 3.57 -12.41
CA LYS A 186 -30.37 3.81 -13.87
C LYS A 186 -29.41 4.92 -14.32
N ARG A 187 -28.28 5.10 -13.62
CA ARG A 187 -27.25 6.10 -13.94
C ARG A 187 -26.06 5.43 -14.62
N SER A 188 -25.49 6.13 -15.62
CA SER A 188 -24.24 5.72 -16.28
C SER A 188 -22.99 6.37 -15.66
N THR A 189 -23.18 7.20 -14.63
CA THR A 189 -22.13 7.95 -13.95
C THR A 189 -22.11 7.57 -12.48
N ILE A 190 -20.96 7.12 -11.96
CA ILE A 190 -20.76 7.02 -10.53
C ILE A 190 -20.51 8.42 -9.97
N THR A 191 -21.09 8.69 -8.81
CA THR A 191 -20.89 9.88 -7.98
C THR A 191 -20.33 9.49 -6.60
N SER A 192 -19.99 10.47 -5.76
CA SER A 192 -19.55 10.20 -4.39
C SER A 192 -20.61 9.46 -3.56
N ARG A 193 -21.90 9.58 -3.90
CA ARG A 193 -22.99 8.91 -3.19
C ARG A 193 -22.92 7.39 -3.31
N GLU A 194 -22.69 6.87 -4.52
CA GLU A 194 -22.54 5.43 -4.73
C GLU A 194 -21.30 4.89 -4.01
N ILE A 195 -20.20 5.65 -4.00
CA ILE A 195 -18.97 5.28 -3.28
C ILE A 195 -19.23 5.22 -1.77
N GLN A 196 -19.83 6.26 -1.18
CA GLN A 196 -20.14 6.29 0.25
C GLN A 196 -21.07 5.15 0.66
N THR A 197 -22.07 4.86 -0.18
CA THR A 197 -23.00 3.76 0.06
C THR A 197 -22.30 2.40 -0.07
N ALA A 198 -21.48 2.21 -1.11
CA ALA A 198 -20.68 1.00 -1.29
C ALA A 198 -19.73 0.75 -0.10
N VAL A 199 -19.12 1.82 0.42
CA VAL A 199 -18.23 1.76 1.60
C VAL A 199 -19.02 1.33 2.84
N ARG A 200 -20.24 1.83 3.05
CA ARG A 200 -21.11 1.38 4.15
C ARG A 200 -21.56 -0.07 4.01
N LEU A 201 -21.76 -0.56 2.79
CA LEU A 201 -22.11 -1.97 2.54
C LEU A 201 -20.92 -2.91 2.74
N LEU A 202 -19.71 -2.46 2.39
CA LEU A 202 -18.50 -3.27 2.44
C LEU A 202 -17.78 -3.25 3.79
N LEU A 203 -18.12 -2.30 4.67
CA LEU A 203 -17.46 -2.09 5.96
C LEU A 203 -18.42 -2.25 7.13
N PRO A 204 -18.02 -2.97 8.20
CA PRO A 204 -18.82 -3.06 9.41
C PRO A 204 -18.71 -1.80 10.27
N GLY A 205 -19.82 -1.40 10.88
CA GLY A 205 -19.88 -0.53 12.06
C GLY A 205 -19.07 0.77 11.97
N GLU A 206 -18.16 0.98 12.92
CA GLU A 206 -17.36 2.20 13.05
C GLU A 206 -16.40 2.43 11.88
N LEU A 207 -15.92 1.35 11.26
CA LEU A 207 -15.01 1.43 10.11
C LEU A 207 -15.69 2.10 8.91
N ALA A 208 -16.98 1.83 8.69
CA ALA A 208 -17.77 2.51 7.68
C ALA A 208 -17.95 3.99 7.98
N LYS A 209 -18.30 4.32 9.23
CA LYS A 209 -18.50 5.72 9.68
C LYS A 209 -17.24 6.54 9.52
N HIS A 210 -16.10 6.00 9.94
CA HIS A 210 -14.80 6.67 9.84
C HIS A 210 -14.37 6.83 8.38
N ALA A 211 -14.48 5.78 7.56
CA ALA A 211 -14.12 5.84 6.14
C ALA A 211 -14.96 6.87 5.36
N VAL A 212 -16.27 6.96 5.63
CA VAL A 212 -17.16 7.96 4.99
C VAL A 212 -16.87 9.37 5.50
N SER A 213 -16.60 9.54 6.79
CA SER A 213 -16.23 10.85 7.36
C SER A 213 -14.94 11.38 6.75
N GLU A 214 -13.89 10.55 6.67
CA GLU A 214 -12.61 10.94 6.06
C GLU A 214 -12.72 11.18 4.55
N GLY A 215 -13.54 10.38 3.84
CA GLY A 215 -13.86 10.61 2.43
C GLY A 215 -14.48 11.99 2.21
N THR A 216 -15.49 12.34 3.02
CA THR A 216 -16.17 13.64 2.96
C THR A 216 -15.20 14.79 3.25
N LYS A 217 -14.35 14.67 4.28
CA LYS A 217 -13.30 15.66 4.60
C LYS A 217 -12.32 15.84 3.44
N ALA A 218 -11.92 14.75 2.80
CA ALA A 218 -11.01 14.79 1.64
C ALA A 218 -11.64 15.54 0.47
N VAL A 219 -12.96 15.37 0.25
CA VAL A 219 -13.71 16.13 -0.76
C VAL A 219 -13.76 17.61 -0.41
N THR A 220 -14.12 17.99 0.82
CA THR A 220 -14.14 19.39 1.24
C THR A 220 -12.77 20.06 1.11
N LYS A 221 -11.69 19.36 1.47
CA LYS A 221 -10.34 19.87 1.30
C LYS A 221 -10.01 20.12 -0.17
N TYR A 222 -10.44 19.22 -1.06
CA TYR A 222 -10.21 19.37 -2.49
C TYR A 222 -10.98 20.55 -3.08
N THR A 223 -12.25 20.72 -2.71
CA THR A 223 -13.07 21.84 -3.18
C THR A 223 -12.48 23.18 -2.72
N ASN A 224 -11.97 23.25 -1.49
CA ASN A 224 -11.39 24.48 -0.93
C ASN A 224 -9.96 24.77 -1.43
N SER A 225 -9.26 23.76 -1.97
CA SER A 225 -7.90 23.90 -2.50
C SER A 225 -7.84 24.26 -3.98
N LYS A 226 -9.00 24.39 -4.63
CA LYS A 226 -9.15 24.72 -6.05
C LYS A 226 -9.42 26.21 -6.20
#